data_AF-A0A7R9E2U6-F1
#
_entry.id   AF-A0A7R9E2U6-F1
#
_cell.length_a   1.000
_cell.length_b   1.000
_cell.length_c   1.000
_cell.angle_alpha   90.00
_cell.angle_beta   90.00
_cell.angle_gamma   90.00
#
_symmetry.space_group_name_H-M   'P 1'
#
loop_
_entity.id
_entity.type
_entity.pdbx_description
1 polymer ?
#
loop_
_entity_poly.entity_id
_entity_poly.type
_entity_poly.pdbx_seq_one_letter_code
_entity_poly.pdbx_strand_id
1 'polypeptide(L)'
;MLITVEPQTSRTWELTDEGNLVAEKGSYEFHVFTAIPKDKGIPQDELTKVIPNFKVGFSKAMSSGWVSVDKSSGTPVIHRKVESVTDTVSLDLQRICSGQGDQVAENFKQDYKKRKLLQQVVTKSFLLGKGSNFSTTVNKPETDLTPEMITTGSWRQKTFKPYNLDALGVPPDCGHLHPLLKVRSQFRQIFLEMG
;
A
#
# COMPACT_ATOMS: atom_id res chain seq x y z
N MET A 1 8.71 -10.52 27.90
CA MET A 1 8.49 -10.92 26.48
C MET A 1 9.65 -11.79 26.03
N LEU A 2 9.41 -12.78 25.15
CA LEU A 2 10.45 -13.71 24.67
C LEU A 2 11.40 -13.04 23.67
N ILE A 3 10.86 -12.23 22.76
CA ILE A 3 11.60 -11.52 21.72
C ILE A 3 11.13 -10.07 21.76
N THR A 4 12.06 -9.12 21.64
CA THR A 4 11.72 -7.73 21.37
C THR A 4 11.64 -7.54 19.87
N VAL A 5 10.56 -6.92 19.40
CA VAL A 5 10.34 -6.67 17.98
C VAL A 5 10.20 -5.17 17.81
N GLU A 6 11.16 -4.56 17.14
CA GLU A 6 11.13 -3.14 16.78
C GLU A 6 10.76 -3.02 15.29
N PRO A 7 9.58 -2.49 14.96
CA PRO A 7 9.20 -2.28 13.57
C PRO A 7 10.01 -1.11 13.00
N GLN A 8 10.78 -1.39 11.96
CA GLN A 8 11.51 -0.38 11.19
C GLN A 8 10.87 -0.23 9.81
N THR A 9 10.53 1.00 9.43
CA THR A 9 9.96 1.28 8.12
C THR A 9 10.92 2.18 7.34
N SER A 10 11.47 1.67 6.25
CA SER A 10 12.22 2.48 5.28
C SER A 10 11.35 2.78 4.06
N ARG A 11 11.44 4.01 3.57
CA ARG A 11 10.69 4.47 2.38
C ARG A 11 11.69 4.85 1.31
N THR A 12 11.63 4.18 0.17
CA THR A 12 12.47 4.47 -1.00
C THR A 12 11.59 4.88 -2.17
N TRP A 13 12.13 5.72 -3.05
CA TRP A 13 11.50 6.09 -4.30
C TRP A 13 12.06 5.19 -5.40
N GLU A 14 11.20 4.49 -6.09
CA GLU A 14 11.55 3.63 -7.22
C GLU A 14 10.84 4.14 -8.48
N LEU A 15 11.49 3.97 -9.63
CA LEU A 15 10.89 4.28 -10.93
C LEU A 15 9.96 3.13 -11.32
N THR A 16 8.83 3.48 -11.91
CA THR A 16 7.94 2.50 -12.56
C THR A 16 8.49 2.12 -13.94
N ASP A 17 7.94 1.08 -14.56
CA ASP A 17 8.32 0.68 -15.93
C ASP A 17 8.18 1.84 -16.93
N GLU A 18 7.12 2.64 -16.80
CA GLU A 18 6.93 3.86 -17.59
C GLU A 18 7.96 4.95 -17.24
N GLY A 19 8.31 5.10 -15.96
CA GLY A 19 9.35 6.03 -15.49
C GLY A 19 10.73 5.69 -16.05
N ASN A 20 11.07 4.41 -16.13
CA ASN A 20 12.32 3.94 -16.76
C ASN A 20 12.35 4.24 -18.26
N LEU A 21 11.24 4.00 -18.97
CA LEU A 21 11.13 4.35 -20.38
C LEU A 21 11.30 5.85 -20.62
N VAL A 22 10.75 6.69 -19.73
CA VAL A 22 10.91 8.15 -19.81
C VAL A 22 12.33 8.59 -19.46
N ALA A 23 13.00 7.91 -18.52
CA ALA A 23 14.40 8.18 -18.20
C ALA A 23 15.35 7.82 -19.35
N GLU A 24 15.06 6.74 -20.10
CA GLU A 24 15.91 6.29 -21.23
C GLU A 24 15.59 7.02 -22.54
N LYS A 25 14.31 7.14 -22.89
CA LYS A 25 13.87 7.66 -24.19
C LYS A 25 13.57 9.16 -24.14
N GLY A 26 13.45 9.76 -22.96
CA GLY A 26 12.98 11.13 -22.78
C GLY A 26 11.48 11.21 -22.49
N SER A 27 11.02 12.36 -22.01
CA SER A 27 9.63 12.62 -21.65
C SER A 27 8.71 12.68 -22.86
N TYR A 28 7.46 12.27 -22.65
CA TYR A 28 6.42 12.35 -23.67
C TYR A 28 6.20 13.79 -24.17
N GLU A 29 6.44 14.79 -23.33
CA GLU A 29 6.39 16.21 -23.69
C GLU A 29 7.52 16.59 -24.66
N PHE A 30 8.74 16.10 -24.40
CA PHE A 30 9.89 16.30 -25.25
C PHE A 30 9.74 15.56 -26.59
N HIS A 31 9.10 14.39 -26.61
CA HIS A 31 8.77 13.66 -27.84
C HIS A 31 7.77 14.43 -28.69
N VAL A 32 6.70 14.96 -28.08
CA VAL A 32 5.71 15.80 -28.77
C VAL A 32 6.37 17.06 -29.33
N PHE A 33 7.24 17.70 -28.54
CA PHE A 33 8.01 18.83 -29.03
C PHE A 33 8.87 18.42 -30.22
N THR A 34 9.72 17.39 -30.09
CA THR A 34 10.68 16.93 -31.11
C THR A 34 10.02 16.49 -32.42
N ALA A 35 8.82 15.92 -32.35
CA ALA A 35 8.08 15.48 -33.53
C ALA A 35 7.55 16.62 -34.42
N ILE A 36 7.37 17.84 -33.90
CA ILE A 36 6.84 18.97 -34.67
C ILE A 36 7.97 19.68 -35.44
N PRO A 37 7.99 19.82 -36.77
CA PRO A 37 9.03 20.57 -37.49
C PRO A 37 9.08 22.05 -37.08
N LYS A 38 10.25 22.68 -37.19
CA LYS A 38 10.42 24.12 -36.90
C LYS A 38 9.63 25.02 -37.87
N ASP A 39 9.44 24.55 -39.10
CA ASP A 39 8.90 25.38 -40.20
C ASP A 39 7.44 25.07 -40.58
N LYS A 40 6.86 23.97 -40.08
CA LYS A 40 5.46 23.58 -40.36
C LYS A 40 4.81 22.97 -39.13
N GLY A 41 3.60 23.43 -38.81
CA GLY A 41 2.75 22.77 -37.84
C GLY A 41 2.26 21.43 -38.38
N ILE A 42 2.13 20.43 -37.50
CA ILE A 42 1.61 19.10 -37.86
C ILE A 42 0.18 18.96 -37.34
N PRO A 43 -0.73 18.35 -38.13
CA PRO A 43 -2.08 18.03 -37.65
C PRO A 43 -2.03 17.04 -36.48
N GLN A 44 -2.90 17.27 -35.49
CA GLN A 44 -2.96 16.46 -34.27
C GLN A 44 -3.12 14.95 -34.54
N ASP A 45 -3.80 14.56 -35.61
CA ASP A 45 -4.06 13.15 -35.97
C ASP A 45 -2.80 12.37 -36.36
N GLU A 46 -1.81 13.04 -36.96
CA GLU A 46 -0.53 12.40 -37.31
C GLU A 46 0.32 12.19 -36.06
N LEU A 47 0.35 13.17 -35.16
CA LEU A 47 1.09 13.08 -33.90
C LEU A 47 0.52 12.02 -32.94
N THR A 48 -0.80 11.83 -32.97
CA THR A 48 -1.48 10.80 -32.17
C THR A 48 -1.07 9.38 -32.61
N LYS A 49 -0.72 9.18 -33.88
CA LYS A 49 -0.29 7.87 -34.42
C LYS A 49 1.18 7.57 -34.16
N VAL A 50 2.02 8.60 -34.10
CA VAL A 50 3.48 8.46 -33.97
C VAL A 50 3.92 8.28 -32.51
N ILE A 51 3.23 8.90 -31.56
CA ILE A 51 3.68 8.98 -30.16
C ILE A 51 2.76 8.17 -29.23
N PRO A 52 3.25 7.10 -28.58
CA PRO A 52 2.55 6.46 -27.47
C PRO A 52 2.28 7.48 -26.35
N ASN A 53 1.07 7.52 -25.81
CA ASN A 53 0.65 8.49 -24.78
C ASN A 53 0.68 9.97 -25.22
N PHE A 54 0.49 10.25 -26.51
CA PHE A 54 0.42 11.61 -27.08
C PHE A 54 -0.47 12.57 -26.30
N LYS A 55 -1.66 12.14 -25.85
CA LYS A 55 -2.61 12.99 -25.10
C LYS A 55 -2.02 13.54 -23.81
N VAL A 56 -1.22 12.73 -23.11
CA VAL A 56 -0.58 13.11 -21.84
C VAL A 56 0.55 14.12 -22.12
N GLY A 57 1.43 13.80 -23.07
CA GLY A 57 2.52 14.68 -23.49
C GLY A 57 2.04 16.03 -24.04
N PHE A 58 0.98 16.03 -24.83
CA PHE A 58 0.39 17.23 -25.42
C PHE A 58 -0.23 18.16 -24.38
N SER A 59 -1.02 17.62 -23.44
CA SER A 59 -1.64 18.44 -22.38
C SER A 59 -0.58 19.19 -21.55
N LYS A 60 0.55 18.54 -21.32
CA LYS A 60 1.58 19.07 -20.46
C LYS A 60 2.54 19.99 -21.22
N ALA A 61 2.88 19.69 -22.46
CA ALA A 61 3.55 20.62 -23.38
C ALA A 61 2.76 21.92 -23.60
N MET A 62 1.41 21.85 -23.61
CA MET A 62 0.56 23.04 -23.65
C MET A 62 0.64 23.82 -22.33
N SER A 63 0.56 23.13 -21.18
CA SER A 63 0.65 23.76 -19.85
C SER A 63 2.01 24.40 -19.57
N SER A 64 3.09 23.86 -20.13
CA SER A 64 4.45 24.41 -20.05
C SER A 64 4.72 25.47 -21.12
N GLY A 65 3.75 25.74 -22.01
CA GLY A 65 3.86 26.77 -23.05
C GLY A 65 4.82 26.42 -24.19
N TRP A 66 5.15 25.14 -24.38
CA TRP A 66 6.07 24.67 -25.43
C TRP A 66 5.40 24.61 -26.81
N VAL A 67 4.09 24.37 -26.84
CA VAL A 67 3.29 24.23 -28.07
C VAL A 67 2.03 25.10 -28.05
N SER A 68 1.62 25.59 -29.21
CA SER A 68 0.37 26.32 -29.44
C SER A 68 -0.52 25.56 -30.43
N VAL A 69 -1.83 25.75 -30.34
CA VAL A 69 -2.80 25.09 -31.21
C VAL A 69 -3.53 26.14 -32.02
N ASP A 70 -3.46 26.03 -33.33
CA ASP A 70 -4.25 26.83 -34.25
C ASP A 70 -5.45 26.02 -34.75
N LYS A 71 -6.65 26.56 -34.53
CA LYS A 71 -7.93 25.92 -34.90
C LYS A 71 -8.55 26.54 -36.16
N SER A 72 -7.82 27.40 -36.85
CA SER A 72 -8.31 28.23 -37.96
C SER A 72 -8.65 27.44 -39.23
N SER A 73 -8.21 26.18 -39.34
CA SER A 73 -8.25 25.39 -40.58
C SER A 73 -9.02 24.07 -40.45
N GLY A 74 -9.98 23.97 -39.52
CA GLY A 74 -10.85 22.79 -39.35
C GLY A 74 -10.16 21.54 -38.77
N THR A 75 -8.86 21.37 -38.99
CA THR A 75 -7.99 20.40 -38.31
C THR A 75 -7.10 21.16 -37.32
N PRO A 76 -7.02 20.72 -36.04
CA PRO A 76 -6.16 21.38 -35.06
C PRO A 76 -4.69 21.15 -35.42
N VAL A 77 -3.99 22.22 -35.79
CA VAL A 77 -2.57 22.20 -36.14
C VAL A 77 -1.77 22.65 -34.92
N ILE A 78 -0.73 21.91 -34.58
CA ILE A 78 0.11 22.19 -33.41
C ILE A 78 1.41 22.83 -33.89
N HIS A 79 1.71 24.02 -33.39
CA HIS A 79 2.92 24.78 -33.65
C HIS A 79 3.84 24.77 -32.42
N ARG A 80 5.16 24.79 -32.66
CA ARG A 80 6.14 25.04 -31.59
C ARG A 80 6.15 26.53 -31.26
N LYS A 81 6.10 26.85 -29.97
CA LYS A 81 6.20 28.24 -29.48
C LYS A 81 7.64 28.61 -29.08
N VAL A 82 8.49 27.62 -28.78
CA VAL A 82 9.86 27.81 -28.28
C VAL A 82 10.85 27.09 -29.20
N GLU A 83 12.05 27.64 -29.40
CA GLU A 83 13.06 27.11 -30.32
C GLU A 83 13.87 25.93 -29.76
N SER A 84 14.07 25.89 -28.44
CA SER A 84 14.75 24.81 -27.74
C SER A 84 14.14 24.58 -26.36
N VAL A 85 14.03 23.31 -25.97
CA VAL A 85 13.45 22.89 -24.69
C VAL A 85 14.40 21.90 -24.05
N THR A 86 14.66 22.07 -22.75
CA THR A 86 15.39 21.09 -21.93
C THR A 86 14.42 20.13 -21.26
N ASP A 87 14.65 18.83 -21.40
CA ASP A 87 13.81 17.80 -20.78
C ASP A 87 14.14 17.64 -19.29
N THR A 88 13.60 18.53 -18.47
CA THR A 88 13.79 18.53 -17.01
C THR A 88 13.27 17.26 -16.35
N VAL A 89 12.20 16.66 -16.88
CA VAL A 89 11.56 15.46 -16.33
C VAL A 89 12.47 14.24 -16.49
N SER A 90 13.06 14.03 -17.67
CA SER A 90 14.00 12.93 -17.88
C SER A 90 15.25 13.06 -17.00
N LEU A 91 15.79 14.28 -16.86
CA LEU A 91 16.96 14.55 -16.03
C LEU A 91 16.67 14.29 -14.55
N ASP A 92 15.50 14.69 -14.07
CA ASP A 92 15.11 14.46 -12.68
C ASP A 92 14.87 12.98 -12.39
N LEU A 93 14.30 12.22 -13.34
CA LEU A 93 14.14 10.77 -13.22
C LEU A 93 15.48 10.02 -13.28
N GLN A 94 16.42 10.46 -14.13
CA GLN A 94 17.79 9.92 -14.16
C GLN A 94 18.55 10.20 -12.86
N ARG A 95 18.36 11.38 -12.24
CA ARG A 95 18.93 11.69 -10.92
C ARG A 95 18.34 10.82 -9.81
N ILE A 96 17.03 10.53 -9.88
CA ILE A 96 16.39 9.62 -8.91
C ILE A 96 16.91 8.19 -9.10
N CYS A 97 17.09 7.73 -10.34
CA CYS A 97 17.64 6.40 -10.64
C CYS A 97 19.10 6.24 -10.17
N SER A 98 19.93 7.28 -10.30
CA SER A 98 21.33 7.29 -9.83
C SER A 98 21.51 7.47 -8.31
N GLY A 99 20.42 7.45 -7.53
CA GLY A 99 20.48 7.54 -6.08
C GLY A 99 20.62 8.96 -5.52
N GLN A 100 20.54 10.00 -6.37
CA GLN A 100 20.55 11.42 -5.97
C GLN A 100 19.13 12.00 -5.81
N GLY A 101 18.18 11.15 -5.39
CA GLY A 101 16.78 11.54 -5.25
C GLY A 101 16.54 12.72 -4.30
N ASP A 102 17.42 12.98 -3.34
CA ASP A 102 17.29 14.11 -2.39
C ASP A 102 17.46 15.49 -3.02
N GLN A 103 18.08 15.58 -4.21
CA GLN A 103 18.24 16.85 -4.92
C GLN A 103 16.97 17.28 -5.69
N VAL A 104 16.03 16.36 -5.91
CA VAL A 104 14.76 16.66 -6.59
C VAL A 104 13.75 17.17 -5.57
N ALA A 105 13.20 18.36 -5.81
CA ALA A 105 12.24 18.96 -4.90
C ALA A 105 10.98 18.08 -4.73
N GLU A 106 10.43 18.05 -3.52
CA GLU A 106 9.29 17.18 -3.17
C GLU A 106 8.05 17.46 -4.03
N ASN A 107 7.87 18.71 -4.48
CA ASN A 107 6.79 19.09 -5.40
C ASN A 107 6.84 18.32 -6.73
N PHE A 108 8.04 18.12 -7.28
CA PHE A 108 8.24 17.35 -8.51
C PHE A 108 8.04 15.86 -8.25
N LYS A 109 8.52 15.33 -7.12
CA LYS A 109 8.28 13.92 -6.73
C LYS A 109 6.79 13.59 -6.62
N GLN A 110 6.00 14.48 -6.00
CA GLN A 110 4.55 14.29 -5.89
C GLN A 110 3.85 14.36 -7.26
N ASP A 111 4.29 15.24 -8.14
CA ASP A 111 3.77 15.34 -9.50
C ASP A 111 4.13 14.08 -10.33
N TYR A 112 5.36 13.57 -10.23
CA TYR A 112 5.78 12.33 -10.87
C TYR A 112 5.05 11.10 -10.31
N LYS A 113 4.76 11.07 -9.00
CA LYS A 113 3.92 10.04 -8.37
C LYS A 113 2.48 10.07 -8.90
N LYS A 114 1.86 11.25 -9.05
CA LYS A 114 0.52 11.40 -9.65
C LYS A 114 0.50 10.92 -11.11
N ARG A 115 1.59 11.15 -11.83
CA ARG A 115 1.78 10.73 -13.22
C ARG A 115 2.18 9.25 -13.36
N LYS A 116 2.28 8.49 -12.26
CA LYS A 116 2.73 7.08 -12.23
C LYS A 116 4.13 6.83 -12.78
N LEU A 117 5.00 7.86 -12.79
CA LEU A 117 6.41 7.74 -13.18
C LEU A 117 7.29 7.27 -12.01
N LEU A 118 6.85 7.54 -10.78
CA LEU A 118 7.50 7.11 -9.54
C LEU A 118 6.53 6.34 -8.67
N GLN A 119 7.04 5.33 -8.00
CA GLN A 119 6.36 4.60 -6.95
C GLN A 119 7.14 4.72 -5.64
N GLN A 120 6.40 4.87 -4.55
CA GLN A 120 6.97 4.88 -3.22
C GLN A 120 6.91 3.47 -2.65
N VAL A 121 8.07 2.84 -2.47
CA VAL A 121 8.18 1.50 -1.90
C VAL A 121 8.43 1.61 -0.41
N VAL A 122 7.58 0.94 0.36
CA VAL A 122 7.63 0.92 1.82
C VAL A 122 8.11 -0.45 2.25
N THR A 123 9.39 -0.54 2.59
CA THR A 123 9.99 -1.77 3.10
C THR A 123 9.82 -1.80 4.61
N LYS A 124 8.97 -2.72 5.07
CA LYS A 124 8.75 -2.98 6.50
C LYS A 124 9.74 -4.05 6.93
N SER A 125 10.68 -3.66 7.77
CA SER A 125 11.66 -4.55 8.40
C SER A 125 11.35 -4.67 9.89
N PHE A 126 11.70 -5.79 10.50
CA PHE A 126 11.58 -5.97 11.94
C PHE A 126 12.96 -6.22 12.50
N LEU A 127 13.40 -5.35 13.41
CA LEU A 127 14.63 -5.58 14.16
C LEU A 127 14.28 -6.43 15.37
N LEU A 128 14.82 -7.65 15.38
CA LEU A 128 14.56 -8.64 16.42
C LEU A 128 15.68 -8.58 17.46
N GLY A 129 15.31 -8.41 18.72
CA GLY A 129 16.20 -8.48 19.87
C GLY A 129 15.80 -9.58 20.85
N LYS A 130 16.73 -9.97 21.72
CA LYS A 130 16.44 -10.90 22.81
C LYS A 130 15.60 -10.17 23.87
N GLY A 131 14.41 -10.68 24.17
CA GLY A 131 13.56 -10.13 25.22
C GLY A 131 14.00 -10.55 26.62
N SER A 132 13.38 -9.94 27.64
CA SER A 132 13.66 -10.20 29.06
C SER A 132 13.53 -11.67 29.47
N ASN A 133 12.68 -12.43 28.77
CA ASN A 133 12.41 -13.84 29.06
C ASN A 133 12.95 -14.74 27.93
N PHE A 134 13.91 -14.27 27.14
CA PHE A 134 14.50 -15.04 26.05
C PHE A 134 15.21 -16.27 26.62
N SER A 135 14.67 -17.45 26.31
CA SER A 135 15.27 -18.73 26.67
C SER A 135 15.43 -19.57 25.42
N THR A 136 16.59 -20.22 25.28
CA THR A 136 16.87 -21.18 24.21
C THR A 136 16.42 -22.60 24.58
N THR A 137 15.98 -22.82 25.82
CA THR A 137 15.41 -24.08 26.30
C THR A 137 13.89 -24.01 26.30
N VAL A 138 13.24 -25.04 25.73
CA VAL A 138 11.78 -25.17 25.72
C VAL A 138 11.34 -25.61 27.12
N ASN A 139 11.04 -24.64 27.98
CA ASN A 139 10.36 -24.93 29.25
C ASN A 139 8.89 -25.23 28.93
N LYS A 140 8.42 -26.44 29.27
CA LYS A 140 6.99 -26.76 29.22
C LYS A 140 6.31 -25.99 30.35
N PRO A 141 5.49 -24.96 30.06
CA PRO A 141 4.75 -24.29 31.11
C PRO A 141 3.73 -25.27 31.71
N GLU A 142 3.53 -25.17 33.03
CA GLU A 142 2.53 -26.00 33.72
C GLU A 142 1.12 -25.65 33.21
N THR A 143 0.27 -26.65 33.04
CA THR A 143 -1.11 -26.46 32.54
C THR A 143 -2.08 -26.09 33.65
N ASP A 144 -1.94 -26.72 34.82
CA ASP A 144 -2.90 -26.63 35.91
C ASP A 144 -2.21 -26.37 37.25
N LEU A 145 -2.93 -25.73 38.15
CA LEU A 145 -2.50 -25.52 39.53
C LEU A 145 -2.76 -26.78 40.35
N THR A 146 -1.69 -27.46 40.78
CA THR A 146 -1.82 -28.64 41.64
C THR A 146 -1.90 -28.26 43.13
N PRO A 147 -2.56 -29.06 43.97
CA PRO A 147 -2.64 -28.78 45.42
C PRO A 147 -1.26 -28.75 46.09
N GLU A 148 -0.31 -29.56 45.61
CA GLU A 148 1.09 -29.55 46.08
C GLU A 148 1.81 -28.24 45.77
N MET A 149 1.49 -27.61 44.64
CA MET A 149 2.07 -26.32 44.30
C MET A 149 1.56 -25.21 45.23
N ILE A 150 0.31 -25.31 45.70
CA ILE A 150 -0.29 -24.37 46.65
C ILE A 150 0.38 -24.50 48.02
N THR A 151 0.58 -25.74 48.51
CA THR A 151 1.21 -25.99 49.81
C THR A 151 2.69 -25.62 49.84
N THR A 152 3.42 -25.87 48.75
CA THR A 152 4.85 -25.53 48.63
C THR A 152 5.13 -24.08 48.22
N GLY A 153 4.11 -23.35 47.73
CA GLY A 153 4.26 -21.99 47.21
C GLY A 153 4.98 -21.90 45.86
N SER A 154 5.29 -23.02 45.21
CA SER A 154 6.02 -23.09 43.94
C SER A 154 5.24 -22.50 42.75
N TRP A 155 3.92 -22.31 42.89
CA TRP A 155 3.07 -21.64 41.90
C TRP A 155 3.50 -20.19 41.60
N ARG A 156 4.20 -19.52 42.53
CA ARG A 156 4.65 -18.13 42.35
C ARG A 156 5.81 -17.99 41.38
N GLN A 157 6.62 -19.05 41.23
CA GLN A 157 7.87 -19.01 40.44
C GLN A 157 7.70 -19.67 39.07
N LYS A 158 6.74 -20.58 38.91
CA LYS A 158 6.48 -21.26 37.63
C LYS A 158 5.63 -20.41 36.69
N THR A 159 5.91 -20.50 35.39
CA THR A 159 5.12 -19.87 34.33
C THR A 159 4.03 -20.84 33.85
N PHE A 160 2.77 -20.40 33.88
CA PHE A 160 1.63 -21.18 33.41
C PHE A 160 1.32 -20.90 31.94
N LYS A 161 0.71 -21.89 31.27
CA LYS A 161 0.19 -21.70 29.91
C LYS A 161 -0.97 -20.70 29.98
N PRO A 162 -0.98 -19.62 29.16
CA PRO A 162 -2.11 -18.70 29.13
C PRO A 162 -3.37 -19.45 28.68
N TYR A 163 -4.46 -19.24 29.42
CA TYR A 163 -5.74 -19.87 29.14
C TYR A 163 -6.36 -19.25 27.88
N ASN A 164 -6.90 -20.09 26.99
CA ASN A 164 -7.57 -19.62 25.78
C ASN A 164 -9.02 -19.25 26.11
N LEU A 165 -9.29 -17.96 26.30
CA LEU A 165 -10.63 -17.44 26.59
C LEU A 165 -11.56 -17.44 25.37
N ASP A 166 -11.02 -17.62 24.16
CA ASP A 166 -11.81 -17.66 22.93
C ASP A 166 -12.38 -19.06 22.63
N ALA A 167 -11.97 -20.07 23.39
CA ALA A 167 -12.47 -21.43 23.25
C ALA A 167 -13.75 -21.64 24.07
N LEU A 168 -14.70 -22.40 23.52
CA LEU A 168 -15.84 -22.89 24.29
C LEU A 168 -15.34 -23.84 25.39
N GLY A 169 -15.79 -23.60 26.61
CA GLY A 169 -15.52 -24.49 27.75
C GLY A 169 -16.21 -25.84 27.59
N VAL A 170 -15.83 -26.80 28.42
CA VAL A 170 -16.50 -28.10 28.49
C VAL A 170 -17.87 -27.91 29.15
N PRO A 171 -18.99 -28.21 28.48
CA PRO A 171 -20.29 -28.12 29.11
C PRO A 171 -20.39 -29.18 30.22
N PRO A 172 -20.93 -28.84 31.40
CA PRO A 172 -21.12 -29.82 32.46
C PRO A 172 -22.19 -30.83 32.06
N ASP A 173 -21.98 -32.09 32.46
CA ASP A 173 -23.00 -33.13 32.31
C ASP A 173 -24.23 -32.76 33.15
N CYS A 174 -25.36 -32.52 32.48
CA CYS A 174 -26.62 -32.22 33.13
C CYS A 174 -27.77 -33.04 32.53
N GLY A 175 -28.79 -33.29 33.34
CA GLY A 175 -30.01 -33.94 32.85
C GLY A 175 -30.73 -33.05 31.84
N HIS A 176 -31.23 -33.65 30.75
CA HIS A 176 -31.98 -32.93 29.72
C HIS A 176 -33.47 -33.27 29.79
N LEU A 177 -34.31 -32.24 29.82
CA LEU A 177 -35.76 -32.40 29.66
C LEU A 177 -36.12 -32.48 28.17
N HIS A 178 -37.00 -33.41 27.82
CA HIS A 178 -37.47 -33.55 26.45
C HIS A 178 -38.14 -32.24 25.98
N PRO A 179 -37.75 -31.65 24.82
CA PRO A 179 -38.25 -30.35 24.37
C PRO A 179 -39.77 -30.24 24.32
N LEU A 180 -40.45 -31.28 23.81
CA LEU A 180 -41.93 -31.32 23.75
C LEU A 180 -42.56 -31.25 25.14
N LEU A 181 -41.96 -31.92 26.15
CA LEU A 181 -42.48 -31.89 27.52
C LEU A 181 -42.27 -30.52 28.15
N LYS A 182 -41.17 -29.84 27.85
CA LYS A 182 -40.91 -28.46 28.29
C LYS A 182 -41.96 -27.49 27.74
N VAL A 183 -42.26 -27.60 26.45
CA VAL A 183 -43.31 -26.79 25.79
C VAL A 183 -44.70 -27.12 26.34
N ARG A 184 -45.02 -28.41 26.53
CA ARG A 184 -46.28 -28.84 27.14
C ARG A 184 -46.47 -28.26 28.55
N SER A 185 -45.43 -28.29 29.39
CA SER A 185 -45.47 -27.69 30.72
C SER A 185 -45.72 -26.19 30.66
N GLN A 186 -45.12 -25.49 29.69
CA GLN A 186 -45.35 -24.05 29.49
C GLN A 186 -46.79 -23.75 29.04
N PHE A 187 -47.35 -24.51 28.08
CA PHE A 187 -48.75 -24.34 27.68
C PHE A 187 -49.72 -24.63 28.82
N ARG A 188 -49.48 -25.70 29.58
CA ARG A 188 -50.29 -26.01 30.76
C ARG A 188 -50.28 -24.87 31.77
N GLN A 189 -49.10 -24.27 32.00
CA GLN A 189 -48.96 -23.12 32.90
C GLN A 189 -49.78 -21.92 32.43
N ILE A 190 -49.72 -21.58 31.13
CA ILE A 190 -50.49 -20.47 30.54
C ILE A 190 -51.99 -20.66 30.74
N PHE A 191 -52.51 -21.87 30.46
CA PHE A 191 -53.93 -22.15 30.66
C PHE A 191 -54.33 -22.07 32.14
N LEU A 192 -53.49 -22.56 33.07
CA LEU A 192 -53.75 -22.43 34.51
C LEU A 192 -53.78 -20.98 34.99
N GLU A 193 -52.93 -20.11 34.43
CA GLU A 193 -52.87 -18.68 34.78
C GLU A 193 -54.04 -17.89 34.19
N MET A 194 -54.62 -18.36 33.08
CA MET A 194 -55.76 -17.73 32.41
C MET A 194 -57.14 -18.13 32.98
N GLY A 195 -57.19 -19.10 33.90
CA GLY A 195 -58.43 -19.59 34.53
C GLY A 195 -59.11 -20.68 33.72
#